data_AF-A0A1H1KSU1-F1
#
_entry.id   AF-A0A1H1KSU1-F1
#
_cell.length_a   1.000
_cell.length_b   1.000
_cell.length_c   1.000
_cell.angle_alpha   90.00
_cell.angle_beta   90.00
_cell.angle_gamma   90.00
#
_symmetry.space_group_name_H-M   'P 1'
#
loop_
_entity.id
_entity.type
_entity.pdbx_description
1 polymer ?
#
loop_
_entity_poly.entity_id
_entity_poly.type
_entity_poly.pdbx_seq_one_letter_code
_entity_poly.pdbx_strand_id
1 'polypeptide(L)' 'MADIRIEKKKPVWPWLILIIILAVVAFLYFYGSMETDETDDMENSEIEEVTYKG' A
#
# COMPACT_ATOMS: atom_id res chain seq x y z
N MET A 1 -0.60 54.14 -5.99
CA MET A 1 0.35 53.01 -5.83
C MET A 1 -0.21 52.12 -4.74
N ALA A 2 -0.91 51.07 -5.13
CA ALA A 2 -1.47 50.10 -4.19
C ALA A 2 -0.49 48.93 -4.14
N ASP A 3 0.20 48.78 -3.02
CA ASP A 3 0.99 47.59 -2.73
C ASP A 3 0.02 46.40 -2.64
N ILE A 4 0.00 45.58 -3.69
CA ILE A 4 -0.84 44.40 -3.74
C ILE A 4 -0.22 43.38 -2.77
N ARG A 5 -0.82 43.27 -1.58
CA ARG A 5 -0.45 42.28 -0.58
C ARG A 5 -0.79 40.90 -1.16
N ILE A 6 0.19 40.24 -1.75
CA ILE A 6 0.09 38.83 -2.15
C ILE A 6 0.07 37.99 -0.88
N GLU A 7 -1.14 37.71 -0.41
CA GLU A 7 -1.37 36.69 0.61
C GLU A 7 -1.03 35.34 0.00
N LYS A 8 0.09 34.75 0.42
CA LYS A 8 0.48 33.41 -0.01
C LYS A 8 -0.54 32.42 0.53
N LYS A 9 -1.43 31.96 -0.35
CA LYS A 9 -2.38 30.90 -0.05
C LYS A 9 -1.60 29.70 0.50
N LYS A 10 -2.04 29.18 1.65
CA LYS A 10 -1.42 28.02 2.29
C LYS A 10 -1.26 26.91 1.23
N PRO A 11 -0.12 26.22 1.16
CA PRO A 11 0.04 25.12 0.22
C PRO A 11 -0.88 23.99 0.66
N VAL A 12 -2.09 23.92 0.10
CA VAL A 12 -3.03 22.80 0.29
C VAL A 12 -2.61 21.59 -0.57
N TRP A 13 -1.67 21.83 -1.49
CA TRP A 13 -1.13 20.84 -2.41
C TRP A 13 -0.49 19.58 -1.76
N PRO A 14 0.21 19.65 -0.62
CA PRO A 14 0.77 18.46 0.03
C PRO A 14 -0.31 17.49 0.53
N TRP A 15 -1.48 18.00 0.88
CA TRP A 15 -2.57 17.18 1.42
C TRP A 15 -3.22 16.31 0.34
N LEU A 16 -3.26 16.79 -0.91
CA LEU A 16 -3.76 16.00 -2.03
C LEU A 16 -2.90 14.76 -2.27
N ILE A 17 -1.57 14.92 -2.22
CA ILE A 17 -0.63 13.81 -2.38
C ILE A 17 -0.83 12.77 -1.27
N LEU A 18 -1.00 13.22 -0.03
CA LEU A 18 -1.24 12.34 1.12
C LEU A 18 -2.52 11.51 0.96
N ILE A 19 -3.60 12.12 0.49
CA ILE A 19 -4.87 11.43 0.21
C ILE A 19 -4.70 10.38 -0.89
N ILE A 20 -3.95 10.70 -1.95
CA ILE A 20 -3.69 9.76 -3.05
C ILE A 20 -2.92 8.54 -2.56
N ILE A 21 -1.88 8.75 -1.74
CA ILE A 21 -1.10 7.64 -1.16
C ILE A 21 -1.99 6.73 -0.30
N LEU A 22 -2.82 7.31 0.58
CA LEU A 22 -3.75 6.54 1.39
C LEU A 22 -4.77 5.76 0.55
N ALA A 23 -5.29 6.37 -0.53
CA ALA A 23 -6.22 5.70 -1.43
C ALA A 23 -5.58 4.51 -2.16
N VAL A 24 -4.33 4.64 -2.61
CA VAL A 24 -3.58 3.56 -3.26
C VAL A 24 -3.29 2.42 -2.28
N VAL A 25 -2.85 2.74 -1.05
CA VAL A 25 -2.60 1.72 -0.02
C VAL A 25 -3.88 0.98 0.35
N ALA A 26 -4.99 1.69 0.54
CA ALA A 26 -6.29 1.07 0.79
C ALA A 26 -6.72 0.20 -0.39
N PHE A 27 -6.61 0.70 -1.62
CA PHE A 27 -6.94 -0.06 -2.84
C PHE A 27 -6.12 -1.36 -2.94
N LEU A 28 -4.80 -1.29 -2.75
CA LEU A 28 -3.94 -2.47 -2.76
C LEU A 28 -4.26 -3.43 -1.60
N TYR A 29 -4.61 -2.93 -0.42
CA TYR A 29 -5.02 -3.79 0.68
C TYR A 29 -6.34 -4.53 0.40
N PHE A 30 -7.34 -3.84 -0.16
CA PHE A 30 -8.65 -4.43 -0.46
C PHE A 30 -8.64 -5.35 -1.70
N TYR A 31 -7.88 -5.00 -2.73
CA TYR A 31 -7.87 -5.75 -4.00
C TYR A 31 -6.63 -6.63 -4.19
N GLY A 32 -5.48 -6.27 -3.61
CA GLY A 32 -4.23 -7.05 -3.73
C GLY A 32 -4.16 -8.24 -2.78
N SER A 33 -4.93 -8.24 -1.68
CA SER A 33 -5.07 -9.42 -0.82
C SER A 33 -5.90 -10.55 -1.45
N MET A 34 -6.63 -10.29 -2.55
CA MET A 34 -7.35 -11.34 -3.27
C MET A 34 -6.43 -12.26 -4.11
N GLU A 35 -5.18 -11.87 -4.35
CA GLU A 35 -4.24 -12.63 -5.19
C GLU A 35 -3.06 -13.22 -4.39
N THR A 36 -2.97 -12.95 -3.09
CA THR A 36 -1.83 -13.37 -2.24
C THR A 36 -2.21 -14.40 -1.18
N ASP A 37 -3.31 -15.14 -1.37
CA ASP A 37 -3.65 -16.30 -0.51
C ASP A 37 -2.98 -17.61 -1.03
N GLU A 38 -2.14 -17.52 -2.06
CA GLU A 38 -1.55 -18.69 -2.74
C GLU A 38 -0.03 -18.84 -2.55
N THR A 39 0.66 -17.95 -1.83
CA THR A 39 2.14 -17.94 -1.81
C THR A 39 2.78 -18.31 -0.47
N ASP A 40 2.04 -18.44 0.64
CA ASP A 40 2.63 -18.85 1.93
C ASP A 40 2.41 -20.34 2.30
N ASP A 41 1.65 -21.11 1.51
CA ASP A 41 1.41 -22.55 1.75
C ASP A 41 2.33 -23.48 0.93
N MET A 42 3.32 -22.94 0.20
CA MET A 42 4.21 -23.72 -0.67
C MET A 42 5.66 -23.82 -0.15
N GLU A 43 5.88 -23.74 1.17
CA GLU A 43 7.19 -24.08 1.76
C GLU A 43 7.11 -25.22 2.79
N ASN A 44 5.93 -25.46 3.39
CA ASN A 44 5.82 -26.39 4.53
C ASN A 44 5.35 -27.82 4.17
N SER A 45 4.85 -28.05 2.95
CA SER A 45 4.26 -29.36 2.59
C SER A 45 5.29 -30.40 2.12
N GLU A 46 6.46 -29.97 1.60
CA GLU A 46 7.46 -30.90 1.04
C GLU A 46 8.39 -31.51 2.11
N ILE A 47 8.51 -30.88 3.28
CA ILE A 47 9.44 -31.30 4.35
C ILE A 47 8.85 -32.44 5.20
N GLU A 48 7.53 -32.48 5.35
CA GLU A 48 6.86 -33.52 6.15
C GLU A 48 6.85 -34.88 5.42
N GLU A 49 6.72 -34.95 4.09
CA GLU A 49 6.67 -36.23 3.37
C GLU A 49 8.00 -37.01 3.42
N VAL A 50 9.14 -36.33 3.46
CA VAL A 50 10.47 -36.99 3.47
C VAL A 50 10.81 -37.55 4.86
N THR A 51 10.29 -36.94 5.93
CA THR A 51 10.60 -37.36 7.31
C THR A 51 9.83 -38.62 7.72
N TYR A 52 8.63 -38.85 7.21
CA TYR A 52 7.86 -40.08 7.46
C TYR A 52 8.32 -41.29 6.63
N LYS A 53 9.29 -41.09 5.71
CA LYS A 53 9.77 -42.12 4.79
C LYS A 53 11.26 -42.45 4.95
N GLY A 54 11.85 -42.15 6.11
CA GLY A 54 13.22 -42.50 6.52
C GLY A 54 13.27 -43.58 7.60
#